data_AF-A0A447CZU9-F1
#
_entry.id   AF-A0A447CZU9-F1
#
_cell.length_a   1.000
_cell.length_b   1.000
_cell.length_c   1.000
_cell.angle_alpha   90.00
_cell.angle_beta   90.00
_cell.angle_gamma   90.00
#
_symmetry.space_group_name_H-M   'P 1'
#
loop_
_entity.id
_entity.type
_entity.pdbx_description
1 polymer ?
#
loop_
_entity_poly.entity_id
_entity_poly.type
_entity_poly.pdbx_seq_one_letter_code
_entity_poly.pdbx_strand_id
1 'polypeptide(L)'
;MRTIFARKRTTDMNAAADVLDTTRAMTAELVRRAELETGSRMSAYERVATTVGVSASWVRKFVAGDPAAKRVSFVAGLNIVNQYRRLCERIEAEAEVERQRAEALMEQMNAATSGALDVVAMVQAPEAGGTDASERREVS
;
A
#
# COMPACT_ATOMS: atom_id res chain seq x y z
N MET A 1 -6.75 14.15 53.76
CA MET A 1 -6.19 12.80 54.04
C MET A 1 -7.18 11.75 53.55
N ARG A 2 -6.72 10.75 52.77
CA ARG A 2 -7.43 9.60 52.14
C ARG A 2 -8.38 9.92 50.97
N THR A 3 -8.41 9.21 49.85
CA THR A 3 -7.47 8.33 49.11
C THR A 3 -8.12 8.17 47.73
N ILE A 4 -7.49 8.67 46.66
CA ILE A 4 -7.89 8.37 45.29
C ILE A 4 -7.35 6.99 45.00
N PHE A 5 -8.16 5.95 45.21
CA PHE A 5 -7.89 4.64 44.62
C PHE A 5 -8.05 4.79 43.11
N ALA A 6 -6.94 5.12 42.45
CA ALA A 6 -6.78 4.88 41.03
C ALA A 6 -7.08 3.40 40.80
N ARG A 7 -8.27 3.13 40.28
CA ARG A 7 -8.67 1.83 39.77
C ARG A 7 -7.73 1.54 38.60
N LYS A 8 -6.58 0.94 38.91
CA LYS A 8 -5.70 0.30 37.95
C LYS A 8 -6.58 -0.70 37.23
N ARG A 9 -7.03 -0.34 36.03
CA ARG A 9 -7.67 -1.26 35.10
C ARG A 9 -6.54 -2.22 34.72
N THR A 10 -6.39 -3.26 35.51
CA THR A 10 -5.61 -4.42 35.10
C THR A 10 -6.39 -5.02 33.95
N THR A 11 -5.98 -4.64 32.75
CA THR A 11 -6.38 -5.31 31.52
C THR A 11 -5.85 -6.73 31.65
N ASP A 12 -6.67 -7.63 32.20
CA ASP A 12 -6.52 -9.06 31.93
C ASP A 12 -6.90 -9.26 30.46
N MET A 13 -5.99 -8.82 29.57
CA MET A 13 -6.00 -9.14 28.15
C MET A 13 -5.87 -10.65 28.09
N ASN A 14 -6.97 -11.32 27.76
CA ASN A 14 -6.93 -12.75 27.52
C ASN A 14 -6.21 -12.94 26.19
N ALA A 15 -4.90 -13.17 26.24
CA ALA A 15 -4.04 -13.30 25.07
C ALA A 15 -4.60 -14.30 24.02
N ALA A 16 -5.33 -15.33 24.46
CA ALA A 16 -5.98 -16.26 23.55
C ALA A 16 -7.16 -15.63 22.78
N ALA A 17 -7.93 -14.75 23.40
CA ALA A 17 -8.99 -13.99 22.74
C ALA A 17 -8.39 -13.01 21.72
N ASP A 18 -7.31 -12.31 22.09
CA ASP A 18 -6.62 -11.37 21.20
C ASP A 18 -6.06 -12.06 19.95
N VAL A 19 -5.49 -13.26 20.11
CA VAL A 19 -4.98 -14.07 18.99
C VAL A 19 -6.13 -14.52 18.07
N LEU A 20 -7.27 -14.93 18.62
CA LEU A 20 -8.43 -15.34 17.81
C LEU A 20 -9.01 -14.17 17.02
N ASP A 21 -9.13 -12.99 17.63
CA ASP A 21 -9.66 -11.81 16.96
C ASP A 21 -8.69 -11.29 15.89
N THR A 22 -7.38 -11.35 16.16
CA THR A 22 -6.35 -11.06 15.16
C THR A 22 -6.44 -12.03 13.97
N THR A 23 -6.55 -13.33 14.24
CA THR A 23 -6.68 -14.36 13.19
C THR A 23 -7.96 -14.17 12.37
N ARG A 24 -9.05 -13.75 13.01
CA ARG A 24 -10.31 -13.41 12.35
C ARG A 24 -10.14 -12.20 11.42
N ALA A 25 -9.49 -11.15 11.88
CA ALA A 25 -9.21 -9.97 11.08
C ALA A 25 -8.35 -10.30 9.85
N MET A 26 -7.28 -11.10 10.03
CA MET A 26 -6.46 -11.60 8.91
C MET A 26 -7.30 -12.38 7.89
N THR A 27 -8.17 -13.28 8.37
CA THR A 27 -9.06 -14.06 7.50
C THR A 27 -10.04 -13.17 6.73
N ALA A 28 -10.59 -12.15 7.39
CA ALA A 28 -11.50 -11.19 6.75
C ALA A 28 -10.80 -10.42 5.61
N GLU A 29 -9.54 -10.01 5.80
CA GLU A 29 -8.78 -9.32 4.74
C GLU A 29 -8.42 -10.26 3.59
N LEU A 30 -8.06 -11.52 3.86
CA LEU A 30 -7.85 -12.52 2.82
C LEU A 30 -9.11 -12.72 1.97
N VAL A 31 -10.28 -12.81 2.61
CA VAL A 31 -11.56 -12.91 1.91
C VAL A 31 -11.84 -11.65 1.09
N ARG A 32 -11.64 -10.45 1.66
CA ARG A 32 -11.86 -9.18 0.96
C ARG A 32 -11.00 -9.09 -0.30
N ARG A 33 -9.73 -9.49 -0.23
CA ARG A 33 -8.82 -9.50 -1.38
C ARG A 33 -9.24 -10.54 -2.42
N ALA A 34 -9.60 -11.74 -2.01
CA ALA A 34 -10.12 -12.76 -2.92
C ALA A 34 -11.44 -12.34 -3.58
N GLU A 35 -12.29 -11.58 -2.89
CA GLU A 35 -13.53 -11.01 -3.43
C GLU A 35 -13.23 -9.98 -4.52
N LEU A 36 -12.22 -9.13 -4.35
CA LEU A 36 -11.77 -8.21 -5.39
C LEU A 36 -11.24 -8.94 -6.63
N GLU A 37 -10.53 -10.06 -6.44
CA GLU A 37 -9.98 -10.86 -7.55
C GLU A 37 -11.05 -11.67 -8.30
N THR A 38 -12.08 -12.14 -7.61
CA THR A 38 -13.10 -13.06 -8.17
C THR A 38 -14.42 -12.39 -8.53
N GLY A 39 -14.69 -11.19 -8.00
CA GLY A 39 -15.96 -10.48 -8.15
C GLY A 39 -17.14 -11.12 -7.39
N SER A 40 -16.91 -12.18 -6.60
CA SER A 40 -17.94 -12.91 -5.89
C SER A 40 -17.50 -13.26 -4.47
N ARG A 41 -18.29 -12.84 -3.48
CA ARG A 41 -18.01 -13.13 -2.07
C ARG A 41 -18.05 -14.63 -1.75
N MET A 42 -18.91 -15.39 -2.43
CA MET A 42 -19.01 -16.83 -2.24
C MET A 42 -17.76 -17.54 -2.78
N SER A 43 -17.31 -17.16 -3.97
CA SER A 43 -16.08 -17.68 -4.57
C SER A 43 -14.84 -17.27 -3.75
N ALA A 44 -14.85 -16.08 -3.14
CA ALA A 44 -13.81 -15.65 -2.22
C ALA A 44 -13.72 -16.56 -0.97
N TYR A 45 -14.85 -16.90 -0.35
CA TYR A 45 -14.86 -17.84 0.77
C TYR A 45 -14.31 -19.21 0.38
N GLU A 46 -14.71 -19.75 -0.79
CA GLU A 46 -14.22 -21.04 -1.30
C GLU A 46 -12.71 -21.03 -1.56
N ARG A 47 -12.21 -19.96 -2.17
CA ARG A 47 -10.79 -19.80 -2.46
C ARG A 47 -9.95 -19.71 -1.20
N VAL A 48 -10.36 -18.89 -0.24
CA VAL A 48 -9.66 -18.80 1.06
C VAL A 48 -9.73 -20.14 1.79
N ALA A 49 -10.90 -20.77 1.83
CA ALA A 49 -11.11 -22.06 2.48
C ALA A 49 -10.19 -23.17 1.95
N THR A 50 -10.10 -23.27 0.62
CA THR A 50 -9.20 -24.21 -0.07
C THR A 50 -7.74 -23.96 0.30
N THR A 51 -7.36 -22.69 0.38
CA THR A 51 -5.97 -22.27 0.67
C THR A 51 -5.58 -22.57 2.12
N VAL A 52 -6.50 -22.40 3.07
CA VAL A 52 -6.22 -22.60 4.51
C VAL A 52 -6.54 -24.01 4.99
N GLY A 53 -7.21 -24.83 4.18
CA GLY A 53 -7.53 -26.23 4.48
C GLY A 53 -8.78 -26.41 5.35
N VAL A 54 -9.79 -25.56 5.17
CA VAL A 54 -11.08 -25.63 5.91
C VAL A 54 -12.25 -25.53 4.94
N SER A 55 -13.50 -25.58 5.43
CA SER A 55 -14.68 -25.41 4.58
C SER A 55 -15.06 -23.92 4.40
N ALA A 56 -15.63 -23.58 3.25
CA ALA A 56 -16.12 -22.21 2.96
C ALA A 56 -17.17 -21.74 3.98
N SER A 57 -18.05 -22.66 4.40
CA SER A 57 -19.04 -22.40 5.45
C SER A 57 -18.37 -22.03 6.78
N TRP A 58 -17.28 -22.71 7.13
CA TRP A 58 -16.50 -22.39 8.32
C TRP A 58 -15.85 -21.01 8.21
N VAL A 59 -15.23 -20.67 7.08
CA VAL A 59 -14.62 -19.34 6.87
C VAL A 59 -15.66 -18.23 7.05
N ARG A 60 -16.84 -18.39 6.41
CA ARG A 60 -17.94 -17.43 6.54
C ARG A 60 -18.37 -17.24 7.99
N LYS A 61 -18.58 -18.33 8.72
CA LYS A 61 -18.95 -18.29 10.14
C LYS A 61 -17.86 -17.68 11.02
N PHE A 62 -16.61 -18.04 10.75
CA PHE A 62 -15.46 -17.53 11.47
C PHE A 62 -15.33 -16.02 11.31
N VAL A 63 -15.37 -15.50 10.08
CA VAL A 63 -15.35 -14.06 9.81
C VAL A 63 -16.54 -13.35 10.44
N ALA A 64 -17.74 -13.96 10.42
CA ALA A 64 -18.94 -13.41 11.04
C ALA A 64 -18.92 -13.41 12.58
N GLY A 65 -17.90 -13.96 13.23
CA GLY A 65 -17.83 -14.04 14.69
C GLY A 65 -18.73 -15.12 15.31
N ASP A 66 -19.21 -16.08 14.52
CA ASP A 66 -20.11 -17.14 14.98
C ASP A 66 -19.44 -17.97 16.10
N PRO A 67 -20.10 -18.16 17.26
CA PRO A 67 -19.61 -18.99 18.34
C PRO A 67 -19.23 -20.42 17.93
N ALA A 68 -19.90 -20.99 16.93
CA ALA A 68 -19.63 -22.34 16.43
C ALA A 68 -18.28 -22.46 15.70
N ALA A 69 -17.71 -21.33 15.23
CA ALA A 69 -16.43 -21.29 14.52
C ALA A 69 -15.26 -20.82 15.40
N LYS A 70 -15.44 -20.69 16.72
CA LYS A 70 -14.38 -20.22 17.64
C LYS A 70 -13.16 -21.14 17.72
N ARG A 71 -13.32 -22.41 17.37
CA ARG A 71 -12.21 -23.38 17.35
C ARG A 71 -11.53 -23.35 15.99
N VAL A 72 -10.40 -22.67 15.93
CA VAL A 72 -9.46 -22.74 14.81
C VAL A 72 -8.49 -23.88 15.09
N SER A 73 -8.34 -24.83 14.16
CA SER A 73 -7.27 -25.82 14.30
C SER A 73 -5.91 -25.14 14.20
N PHE A 74 -4.91 -25.65 14.90
CA PHE A 74 -3.57 -25.05 14.85
C PHE A 74 -3.04 -24.92 13.40
N VAL A 75 -3.28 -25.94 12.58
CA VAL A 75 -2.91 -25.97 11.16
C VAL A 75 -3.62 -24.86 10.37
N ALA A 76 -4.94 -24.70 10.55
CA ALA A 76 -5.69 -23.64 9.87
C ALA A 76 -5.20 -22.24 10.30
N GLY A 77 -4.92 -22.05 11.59
CA GLY A 77 -4.37 -20.80 12.12
C GLY A 77 -3.02 -20.46 11.50
N LEU A 78 -2.10 -21.44 11.43
CA LEU A 78 -0.79 -21.25 10.82
C LEU A 78 -0.90 -20.94 9.31
N ASN A 79 -1.80 -21.63 8.60
CA ASN A 79 -2.05 -21.36 7.19
C ASN A 79 -2.60 -19.94 6.97
N ILE A 80 -3.54 -19.49 7.80
CA ILE A 80 -4.07 -18.11 7.74
C ILE A 80 -2.94 -17.10 7.90
N VAL A 81 -2.10 -17.25 8.93
CA VAL A 81 -0.98 -16.33 9.19
C VAL A 81 0.00 -16.31 8.02
N ASN A 82 0.38 -17.47 7.49
CA ASN A 82 1.32 -17.55 6.38
C ASN A 82 0.76 -16.94 5.09
N GLN A 83 -0.52 -17.15 4.80
CA GLN A 83 -1.16 -16.55 3.62
C GLN A 83 -1.31 -15.03 3.77
N TYR A 84 -1.64 -14.57 4.97
CA TYR A 84 -1.71 -13.15 5.26
C TYR A 84 -0.33 -12.47 5.10
N ARG A 85 0.74 -13.10 5.59
CA ARG A 85 2.11 -12.60 5.39
C ARG A 85 2.49 -12.47 3.92
N ARG A 86 2.23 -13.51 3.12
CA ARG A 86 2.47 -13.47 1.66
C ARG A 86 1.68 -12.38 0.97
N LEU A 87 0.45 -12.12 1.42
CA LEU A 87 -0.36 -11.02 0.91
C LEU A 87 0.29 -9.66 1.23
N CYS A 88 0.76 -9.46 2.46
CA CYS A 88 1.47 -8.25 2.85
C CYS A 88 2.75 -8.05 2.01
N GLU A 89 3.59 -9.08 1.91
CA GLU A 89 4.82 -9.07 1.11
C GLU A 89 4.53 -8.71 -0.36
N ARG A 90 3.47 -9.29 -0.94
CA ARG A 90 3.05 -8.97 -2.32
C ARG A 90 2.64 -7.50 -2.47
N ILE A 91 1.82 -6.98 -1.55
CA ILE A 91 1.38 -5.59 -1.59
C ILE A 91 2.57 -4.63 -1.44
N GLU A 92 3.51 -4.94 -0.56
CA GLU A 92 4.72 -4.14 -0.37
C GLU A 92 5.60 -4.15 -1.62
N ALA A 93 5.75 -5.30 -2.28
CA ALA A 93 6.47 -5.42 -3.54
C ALA A 93 5.79 -4.64 -4.67
N GLU A 94 4.46 -4.72 -4.80
CA GLU A 94 3.69 -3.94 -5.77
C GLU A 94 3.86 -2.43 -5.52
N ALA A 95 3.81 -1.99 -4.26
CA ALA A 95 4.01 -0.59 -3.91
C ALA A 95 5.43 -0.09 -4.22
N GLU A 96 6.44 -0.93 -4.06
CA GLU A 96 7.83 -0.61 -4.44
C GLU A 96 7.98 -0.47 -5.95
N VAL A 97 7.40 -1.38 -6.73
CA VAL A 97 7.39 -1.28 -8.19
C VAL A 97 6.73 0.02 -8.65
N GLU A 98 5.61 0.42 -8.06
CA GLU A 98 4.97 1.68 -8.45
C GLU A 98 5.75 2.93 -8.03
N ARG A 99 6.49 2.91 -6.92
CA ARG A 99 7.42 3.98 -6.58
C ARG A 99 8.51 4.14 -7.63
N GLN A 100 9.11 3.02 -8.05
CA GLN A 100 10.15 3.03 -9.10
C GLN A 100 9.61 3.53 -10.43
N ARG A 101 8.38 3.15 -10.82
CA ARG A 101 7.74 3.67 -12.03
C ARG A 101 7.44 5.16 -11.95
N ALA A 102 7.00 5.65 -10.79
CA ALA A 102 6.75 7.07 -10.58
C ALA A 102 8.04 7.90 -10.67
N GLU A 103 9.13 7.42 -10.07
CA GLU A 103 10.45 8.05 -10.15
C GLU A 103 10.97 8.08 -11.59
N ALA A 104 10.91 6.94 -12.30
CA ALA A 104 11.31 6.88 -13.71
C ALA A 104 10.48 7.82 -14.60
N LEU A 105 9.18 8.00 -14.31
CA LEU A 105 8.34 8.93 -15.03
C LEU A 105 8.72 10.40 -14.72
N MET A 106 9.01 10.72 -13.46
CA MET A 106 9.49 12.05 -13.06
C MET A 106 10.83 12.39 -13.72
N GLU A 107 11.76 11.44 -13.79
CA GLU A 107 13.04 11.62 -14.50
C GLU A 107 12.82 11.90 -15.98
N GLN A 108 11.93 11.15 -16.64
CA GLN A 108 11.57 11.39 -18.05
C GLN A 108 10.94 12.77 -18.26
N MET A 109 10.03 13.19 -17.36
CA MET A 109 9.43 14.52 -17.41
C MET A 109 10.44 15.64 -17.19
N ASN A 110 11.36 15.47 -16.24
CA ASN A 110 12.44 16.43 -15.98
C ASN A 110 13.36 16.53 -17.20
N ALA A 111 13.78 15.40 -17.77
CA ALA A 111 14.62 15.38 -18.97
C ALA A 111 13.93 16.07 -20.17
N ALA A 112 12.64 15.80 -20.38
CA ALA A 112 11.85 16.45 -21.43
C ALA A 112 11.71 17.97 -21.20
N THR A 113 11.51 18.39 -19.95
CA THR A 113 11.38 19.80 -19.57
C THR A 113 12.71 20.55 -19.74
N SER A 114 13.82 19.96 -19.28
CA SER A 114 15.16 20.51 -19.49
C SER A 114 15.51 20.63 -20.97
N GLY A 115 15.23 19.61 -21.77
CA GLY A 115 15.44 19.67 -23.22
C GLY A 115 14.58 20.75 -23.90
N ALA A 116 13.34 20.94 -23.47
CA ALA A 116 12.50 22.02 -23.98
C ALA A 116 13.03 23.41 -23.59
N LEU A 117 13.53 23.59 -22.36
CA LEU A 117 14.15 24.83 -21.91
C LEU A 117 15.45 25.14 -22.67
N ASP A 118 16.27 24.13 -22.97
CA ASP A 118 17.48 24.29 -23.78
C ASP A 118 17.17 24.73 -25.22
N VAL A 119 16.14 24.14 -25.84
CA VAL A 119 15.67 24.57 -27.18
C VAL A 119 15.17 26.02 -27.14
N VAL A 120 14.40 26.40 -26.12
CA VAL A 120 13.92 27.79 -25.97
C VAL A 120 15.09 28.76 -25.76
N ALA A 121 16.09 28.40 -24.95
CA ALA A 121 17.28 29.20 -24.73
C ALA A 121 18.12 29.37 -26.01
N MET A 122 18.24 28.32 -26.82
CA MET A 122 18.93 28.37 -28.12
C MET A 122 18.20 29.27 -29.13
N VAL A 123 16.87 29.31 -29.11
CA VAL A 123 16.05 30.22 -29.95
C VAL A 123 16.12 31.67 -29.44
N GLN A 124 16.35 31.88 -28.15
CA GLN A 124 16.42 33.22 -27.53
C GLN A 124 17.82 33.82 -27.48
N ALA A 125 18.87 33.08 -27.85
CA ALA A 125 20.21 33.63 -28.02
C ALA A 125 20.19 34.65 -29.18
N PRO A 126 20.32 35.97 -28.91
CA PRO A 126 20.19 36.97 -29.93
C PRO A 126 21.47 37.07 -30.76
N GLU A 127 21.29 37.40 -32.02
CA GLU A 127 22.18 38.16 -32.90
C GLU A 127 22.97 39.23 -32.11
N ALA A 128 24.07 38.84 -31.50
CA ALA A 128 25.02 39.74 -30.83
C ALA A 128 26.30 39.76 -31.66
N GLY A 129 26.24 40.37 -32.84
CA GLY A 129 27.37 40.39 -33.76
C GLY A 129 27.21 41.38 -34.90
N GLY A 130 27.40 42.67 -34.62
CA GLY A 130 27.99 43.59 -35.60
C GLY A 130 27.13 44.77 -36.03
N THR A 131 27.23 45.88 -35.30
CA THR A 131 27.39 47.22 -35.88
C THR A 131 27.84 48.18 -34.79
N ASP A 132 29.16 48.23 -34.56
CA ASP A 132 29.80 49.39 -33.93
C ASP A 132 30.96 49.82 -34.84
N ALA A 133 30.68 50.75 -35.75
CA ALA A 133 31.66 51.56 -36.46
C ALA A 133 30.94 52.67 -37.25
N SER A 134 30.56 53.75 -36.57
CA SER A 134 30.45 55.06 -37.23
C SER A 134 30.77 56.17 -36.24
N GLU A 135 32.08 56.43 -36.14
CA GLU A 135 32.66 57.76 -36.21
C GLU A 135 31.97 58.90 -35.42
N ARG A 136 32.45 59.13 -34.20
CA ARG A 136 32.54 60.51 -33.69
C ARG A 136 33.46 61.31 -34.62
N ARG A 137 32.90 62.30 -35.30
CA ARG A 137 33.67 63.45 -35.81
C ARG A 137 32.88 64.74 -35.57
N GLU A 138 33.08 65.32 -34.40
CA GLU A 138 32.88 66.76 -34.17
C GLU A 138 34.04 67.51 -34.83
N VAL A 139 33.76 68.38 -35.81
CA VAL A 139 34.54 69.60 -36.06
C VAL A 139 33.61 70.68 -36.63
N SER A 140 33.68 71.85 -35.99
CA SER A 140 33.15 73.19 -36.30
C SER A 140 31.70 73.50 -36.00
#